data_AF-A0A212IZ25-F1
#
_entry.id   AF-A0A212IZ25-F1
#
_cell.length_a   1.000
_cell.length_b   1.000
_cell.length_c   1.000
_cell.angle_alpha   90.00
_cell.angle_beta   90.00
_cell.angle_gamma   90.00
#
_symmetry.space_group_name_H-M   'P 1'
#
loop_
_entity.id
_entity.type
_entity.pdbx_description
1 polymer ?
#
loop_
_entity_poly.entity_id
_entity_poly.type
_entity_poly.pdbx_seq_one_letter_code
_entity_poly.pdbx_strand_id
1 'polypeptide(L)'
;MNKYIYILFLFCMIFTNCKKEVKANDEFRNEILSNIEIPADTAHVFYTLLNKLDSKGITYGAFYKKRLYEIEDSCYNANKILLDSLSNINSDLYSNYIDSIRNKAAKEYQNYLSISDDELDAAIFVTTVNTSIKHYLNQSYNLNLYIPEDISEE
;
A
#
# COMPACT_ATOMS: atom_id res chain seq x y z
N MET A 1 -9.94 -21.57 -54.73
CA MET A 1 -9.31 -21.50 -53.39
C MET A 1 -9.10 -20.04 -53.03
N ASN A 2 -9.88 -19.54 -52.06
CA ASN A 2 -9.97 -18.13 -51.74
C ASN A 2 -8.68 -17.61 -51.10
N LYS A 3 -7.94 -16.75 -51.82
CA LYS A 3 -6.79 -15.97 -51.34
C LYS A 3 -7.09 -15.21 -50.02
N TYR A 4 -8.35 -14.92 -49.75
CA TYR A 4 -8.82 -14.24 -48.54
C TYR A 4 -8.71 -15.07 -47.25
N ILE A 5 -8.64 -16.41 -47.33
CA ILE A 5 -8.50 -17.25 -46.13
C ILE A 5 -7.09 -17.16 -45.56
N TYR A 6 -6.08 -17.03 -46.42
CA TYR A 6 -4.67 -16.92 -45.99
C TYR A 6 -4.37 -15.57 -45.33
N ILE A 7 -5.02 -14.49 -45.77
CA ILE A 7 -4.84 -13.15 -45.16
C ILE A 7 -5.47 -13.11 -43.76
N LEU A 8 -6.63 -13.75 -43.56
CA LEU A 8 -7.27 -13.83 -42.24
C LEU A 8 -6.43 -14.65 -41.25
N PHE A 9 -5.79 -15.73 -41.71
CA PHE A 9 -4.93 -16.57 -40.87
C PHE A 9 -3.59 -15.89 -40.51
N LEU A 10 -3.03 -15.08 -41.43
CA LEU A 10 -1.84 -14.26 -41.15
C LEU A 10 -2.15 -13.12 -40.19
N PHE A 11 -3.35 -12.53 -40.24
CA PHE A 11 -3.75 -11.46 -39.33
C PHE A 11 -3.94 -11.98 -37.88
N CYS A 12 -4.45 -13.20 -37.70
CA CYS A 12 -4.55 -13.81 -36.37
C CYS A 12 -3.19 -14.16 -35.74
N MET A 13 -2.13 -14.40 -36.54
CA MET A 13 -0.79 -14.67 -35.99
C MET A 13 -0.04 -13.41 -35.53
N ILE A 14 -0.46 -12.21 -35.94
CA ILE A 14 0.19 -10.95 -35.54
C ILE A 14 -0.30 -10.44 -34.17
N PHE A 15 -1.42 -10.98 -33.65
CA PHE A 15 -1.97 -10.63 -32.33
C PHE A 15 -1.52 -11.54 -31.17
N THR A 16 -0.52 -12.41 -31.37
CA THR A 16 0.24 -13.01 -30.26
C THR A 16 1.23 -12.02 -29.64
N ASN A 17 1.07 -10.73 -29.95
CA ASN A 17 1.77 -9.60 -29.39
C ASN A 17 1.66 -9.62 -27.86
N CYS A 18 2.77 -9.99 -27.21
CA CYS A 18 3.13 -9.78 -25.81
C CYS A 18 1.98 -9.26 -24.92
N LYS A 19 1.18 -10.17 -24.33
CA LYS A 19 0.30 -9.78 -23.22
C LYS A 19 1.22 -9.30 -22.09
N LYS A 20 1.38 -7.99 -21.94
CA LYS A 20 1.98 -7.40 -20.75
C LYS A 20 1.19 -7.97 -19.57
N GLU A 21 1.86 -8.72 -18.71
CA GLU A 21 1.24 -9.24 -17.50
C GLU A 21 0.81 -8.03 -16.66
N VAL A 22 -0.50 -7.90 -16.46
CA VAL A 22 -1.07 -6.81 -15.67
C VAL A 22 -0.67 -7.03 -14.23
N LYS A 23 0.09 -6.10 -13.66
CA LYS A 23 0.52 -6.18 -12.27
C LYS A 23 -0.52 -5.54 -11.35
N ALA A 24 -0.55 -6.00 -10.09
CA ALA A 24 -1.51 -5.53 -9.08
C ALA A 24 -1.48 -4.00 -8.89
N ASN A 25 -0.32 -3.37 -9.09
CA ASN A 25 -0.12 -1.93 -8.90
C ASN A 25 0.00 -1.14 -10.22
N ASP A 26 -0.35 -1.72 -11.38
CA ASP A 26 -0.27 -0.99 -12.66
C ASP A 26 -1.22 0.21 -12.70
N GLU A 27 -2.45 0.07 -12.21
CA GLU A 27 -3.40 1.19 -12.11
C GLU A 27 -2.86 2.29 -11.19
N PHE A 28 -2.39 1.94 -10.00
CA PHE A 28 -1.81 2.89 -9.06
C PHE A 28 -0.62 3.65 -9.66
N ARG A 29 0.25 2.95 -10.40
CA ARG A 29 1.38 3.60 -11.10
C ARG A 29 0.92 4.56 -12.20
N ASN A 30 -0.05 4.15 -13.01
CA ASN A 30 -0.44 4.89 -14.20
C ASN A 30 -1.37 6.07 -13.89
N GLU A 31 -2.24 5.92 -12.90
CA GLU A 31 -3.26 6.93 -12.58
C GLU A 31 -2.83 7.87 -11.45
N ILE A 32 -2.07 7.35 -10.47
CA ILE A 32 -1.68 8.14 -9.28
C ILE A 32 -0.23 8.58 -9.36
N LEU A 33 0.71 7.64 -9.53
CA LEU A 33 2.14 7.97 -9.45
C LEU A 33 2.67 8.76 -10.64
N SER A 34 2.04 8.64 -11.82
CA SER A 34 2.43 9.39 -13.02
C SER A 34 2.20 10.90 -12.88
N ASN A 35 1.37 11.31 -11.92
CA ASN A 35 0.90 12.68 -11.73
C ASN A 35 1.53 13.37 -10.51
N ILE A 36 2.52 12.74 -9.86
CA ILE A 36 3.17 13.28 -8.66
C ILE A 36 4.69 13.26 -8.80
N GLU A 37 5.35 14.21 -8.16
CA GLU A 37 6.80 14.28 -8.10
C GLU A 37 7.31 13.61 -6.83
N ILE A 38 8.15 12.60 -6.98
CA ILE A 38 8.81 11.90 -5.86
C ILE A 38 10.32 12.05 -6.04
N PRO A 39 11.09 12.44 -5.00
CA PRO A 39 12.55 12.47 -5.06
C PRO A 39 13.12 11.15 -5.56
N ALA A 40 14.11 11.19 -6.45
CA ALA A 40 14.57 10.02 -7.20
C ALA A 40 14.95 8.82 -6.30
N ASP A 41 15.69 9.08 -5.21
CA ASP A 41 16.11 8.03 -4.27
C ASP A 41 14.90 7.39 -3.57
N THR A 42 13.95 8.21 -3.11
CA THR A 42 12.70 7.75 -2.51
C THR A 42 11.83 6.99 -3.53
N ALA A 43 11.76 7.48 -4.77
CA ALA A 43 11.01 6.84 -5.84
C ALA A 43 11.57 5.43 -6.12
N HIS A 44 12.89 5.28 -6.21
CA HIS A 44 13.53 3.98 -6.43
C HIS A 44 13.16 2.96 -5.35
N VAL A 45 13.26 3.35 -4.08
CA VAL A 45 12.89 2.50 -2.94
C VAL A 45 11.40 2.18 -2.97
N PHE A 46 10.55 3.17 -3.21
CA PHE A 46 9.10 2.97 -3.29
C PHE A 46 8.69 2.06 -4.46
N TYR A 47 9.31 2.17 -5.63
CA TYR A 47 9.06 1.24 -6.74
C TYR A 47 9.53 -0.18 -6.44
N THR A 48 10.59 -0.34 -5.64
CA THR A 48 11.04 -1.66 -5.16
C THR A 48 9.98 -2.30 -4.27
N LEU A 49 9.40 -1.54 -3.35
CA LEU A 49 8.23 -1.97 -2.58
C LEU A 49 7.09 -2.42 -3.50
N LEU A 50 6.68 -1.61 -4.47
CA LEU A 50 5.56 -1.96 -5.37
C LEU A 50 5.84 -3.24 -6.16
N ASN A 51 7.09 -3.48 -6.58
CA ASN A 51 7.47 -4.72 -7.24
C ASN A 51 7.36 -5.95 -6.33
N LYS A 52 7.71 -5.81 -5.05
CA LYS A 52 7.51 -6.87 -4.05
C LYS A 52 6.02 -7.15 -3.83
N LEU A 53 5.20 -6.11 -3.75
CA LEU A 53 3.75 -6.25 -3.64
C LEU A 53 3.14 -6.93 -4.87
N ASP A 54 3.57 -6.55 -6.08
CA ASP A 54 3.14 -7.19 -7.33
C ASP A 54 3.49 -8.68 -7.35
N SER A 55 4.68 -9.07 -6.87
CA SER A 55 5.09 -10.48 -6.78
C SER A 55 4.21 -11.32 -5.85
N LYS A 56 3.45 -10.66 -4.98
CA LYS A 56 2.48 -11.27 -4.05
C LYS A 56 1.03 -11.05 -4.47
N GLY A 57 0.77 -10.37 -5.59
CA GLY A 57 -0.58 -10.00 -6.02
C GLY A 57 -1.27 -9.02 -5.06
N ILE A 58 -0.51 -8.19 -4.34
CA ILE A 58 -1.03 -7.25 -3.35
C ILE A 58 -1.01 -5.84 -3.93
N THR A 59 -2.12 -5.13 -3.81
CA THR A 59 -2.19 -3.71 -4.16
C THR A 59 -1.58 -2.86 -3.05
N TYR A 60 -1.06 -1.67 -3.40
CA TYR A 60 -0.47 -0.74 -2.45
C TYR A 60 -1.46 -0.34 -1.37
N GLY A 61 -2.71 -0.09 -1.74
CA GLY A 61 -3.74 0.24 -0.76
C GLY A 61 -4.12 -0.92 0.15
N ALA A 62 -4.08 -2.18 -0.31
CA ALA A 62 -4.28 -3.34 0.57
C ALA A 62 -3.11 -3.50 1.55
N PHE A 63 -1.88 -3.30 1.08
CA PHE A 63 -0.69 -3.24 1.95
C PHE A 63 -0.82 -2.11 2.98
N TYR A 64 -1.13 -0.89 2.55
CA TYR A 64 -1.25 0.28 3.40
C TYR A 64 -2.33 0.07 4.46
N LYS A 65 -3.53 -0.34 4.03
CA LYS A 65 -4.64 -0.68 4.92
C LYS A 65 -4.23 -1.74 5.94
N LYS A 66 -3.58 -2.83 5.53
CA LYS A 66 -3.24 -3.89 6.49
C LYS A 66 -2.10 -3.49 7.43
N ARG A 67 -1.00 -2.97 6.89
CA ARG A 67 0.25 -2.69 7.64
C ARG A 67 0.17 -1.41 8.47
N LEU A 68 -0.33 -0.33 7.89
CA LEU A 68 -0.25 1.03 8.44
C LEU A 68 -1.58 1.51 9.01
N TYR A 69 -2.68 0.81 8.74
CA TYR A 69 -3.99 1.15 9.28
C TYR A 69 -4.50 0.06 10.23
N GLU A 70 -4.78 -1.16 9.77
CA GLU A 70 -5.39 -2.21 10.61
C GLU A 70 -4.46 -2.76 11.68
N ILE A 71 -3.21 -3.12 11.37
CA ILE A 71 -2.28 -3.64 12.38
C ILE A 71 -1.92 -2.56 13.40
N GLU A 72 -1.72 -1.31 12.96
CA GLU A 72 -1.36 -0.21 13.86
C GLU A 72 -2.58 0.31 14.64
N ASP A 73 -3.75 0.51 14.02
CA ASP A 73 -4.98 0.98 14.69
C ASP A 73 -5.68 -0.10 15.53
N SER A 74 -5.70 -1.37 15.11
CA SER A 74 -6.29 -2.42 15.95
C SER A 74 -5.53 -2.55 17.26
N CYS A 75 -4.21 -2.33 17.23
CA CYS A 75 -3.37 -2.27 18.42
C CYS A 75 -3.63 -0.98 19.22
N TYR A 76 -3.89 0.17 18.56
CA TYR A 76 -4.27 1.42 19.25
C TYR A 76 -5.64 1.34 19.93
N ASN A 77 -6.64 0.75 19.28
CA ASN A 77 -8.00 0.59 19.84
C ASN A 77 -8.06 -0.47 20.93
N ALA A 78 -7.35 -1.60 20.77
CA ALA A 78 -7.17 -2.57 21.85
C ALA A 78 -6.44 -1.95 23.04
N ASN A 79 -5.44 -1.09 22.79
CA ASN A 79 -4.77 -0.29 23.82
C ASN A 79 -5.73 0.60 24.58
N LYS A 80 -6.60 1.36 23.90
CA LYS A 80 -7.54 2.28 24.54
C LYS A 80 -8.56 1.55 25.43
N ILE A 81 -9.19 0.50 24.91
CA ILE A 81 -10.18 -0.29 25.67
C ILE A 81 -9.53 -0.96 26.90
N LEU A 82 -8.30 -1.45 26.75
CA LEU A 82 -7.58 -2.11 27.83
C LEU A 82 -7.05 -1.10 28.86
N LEU A 83 -6.51 0.05 28.45
CA LEU A 83 -6.09 1.15 29.32
C LEU A 83 -7.25 1.70 30.15
N ASP A 84 -8.42 1.89 29.52
CA ASP A 84 -9.63 2.29 30.21
C ASP A 84 -10.03 1.26 31.29
N SER A 85 -9.79 -0.04 31.04
CA SER A 85 -10.03 -1.12 32.00
C SER A 85 -8.95 -1.30 33.07
N LEU A 86 -7.73 -0.80 32.84
CA LEU A 86 -6.52 -1.05 33.63
C LEU A 86 -5.98 0.21 34.33
N SER A 87 -6.76 1.28 34.44
CA SER A 87 -6.40 2.56 35.10
C SER A 87 -5.87 2.46 36.55
N ASN A 88 -5.78 1.25 37.13
CA ASN A 88 -5.19 0.95 38.42
C ASN A 88 -3.89 0.10 38.37
N ILE A 89 -3.34 -0.25 37.20
CA ILE A 89 -2.14 -1.10 37.05
C ILE A 89 -0.99 -0.34 36.38
N ASN A 90 0.21 -0.52 36.93
CA ASN A 90 1.48 0.12 36.58
C ASN A 90 1.71 0.23 35.05
N SER A 91 1.58 1.44 34.49
CA SER A 91 1.45 1.69 33.04
C SER A 91 2.64 1.23 32.20
N ASP A 92 3.85 1.27 32.77
CA ASP A 92 5.09 1.15 32.00
C ASP A 92 5.40 -0.30 31.58
N LEU A 93 5.14 -1.27 32.48
CA LEU A 93 5.32 -2.69 32.18
C LEU A 93 4.32 -3.18 31.11
N TYR A 94 3.13 -2.61 31.10
CA TYR A 94 2.07 -2.97 30.17
C TYR A 94 2.23 -2.30 28.80
N SER A 95 2.68 -1.05 28.75
CA SER A 95 3.07 -0.39 27.49
C SER A 95 4.11 -1.23 26.74
N ASN A 96 5.14 -1.69 27.45
CA ASN A 96 6.19 -2.53 26.87
C ASN A 96 5.66 -3.88 26.33
N TYR A 97 4.71 -4.51 27.02
CA TYR A 97 4.10 -5.76 26.56
C TYR A 97 3.27 -5.56 25.28
N ILE A 98 2.45 -4.52 25.20
CA ILE A 98 1.67 -4.27 23.98
C ILE A 98 2.55 -3.78 22.82
N ASP A 99 3.54 -2.93 23.09
CA ASP A 99 4.56 -2.56 22.10
C ASP A 99 5.24 -3.82 21.53
N SER A 100 5.49 -4.84 22.36
CA SER A 100 6.04 -6.13 21.91
C SER A 100 5.11 -6.89 20.95
N ILE A 101 3.79 -6.87 21.18
CA ILE A 101 2.80 -7.53 20.32
C ILE A 101 2.63 -6.75 19.01
N ARG A 102 2.49 -5.41 19.08
CA ARG A 102 2.38 -4.53 17.90
C ARG A 102 3.57 -4.73 16.98
N ASN A 103 4.78 -4.60 17.54
CA ASN A 103 6.01 -4.72 16.77
C ASN A 103 6.16 -6.14 16.21
N LYS A 104 5.67 -7.18 16.90
CA LYS A 104 5.70 -8.55 16.39
C LYS A 104 4.78 -8.74 15.18
N ALA A 105 3.50 -8.40 15.27
CA ALA A 105 2.56 -8.59 14.16
C ALA A 105 2.94 -7.74 12.93
N ALA A 106 3.36 -6.49 13.14
CA ALA A 106 3.87 -5.62 12.10
C ALA A 106 5.11 -6.22 11.42
N LYS A 107 6.07 -6.72 12.20
CA LYS A 107 7.32 -7.31 11.68
C LYS A 107 7.09 -8.65 11.01
N GLU A 108 6.16 -9.48 11.49
CA GLU A 108 5.74 -10.72 10.83
C GLU A 108 5.14 -10.44 9.44
N TYR A 109 4.26 -9.45 9.32
CA TYR A 109 3.67 -9.08 8.04
C TYR A 109 4.72 -8.48 7.08
N GLN A 110 5.59 -7.62 7.58
CA GLN A 110 6.72 -7.07 6.82
C GLN A 110 7.66 -8.18 6.31
N ASN A 111 8.01 -9.15 7.16
CA ASN A 111 8.84 -10.30 6.80
C ASN A 111 8.15 -11.21 5.76
N TYR A 112 6.85 -11.44 5.88
CA TYR A 112 6.08 -12.20 4.89
C TYR A 112 6.15 -11.59 3.48
N LEU A 113 6.18 -10.26 3.41
CA LEU A 113 6.33 -9.50 2.18
C LEU A 113 7.78 -9.23 1.77
N SER A 114 8.75 -9.64 2.60
CA SER A 114 10.17 -9.34 2.45
C SER A 114 10.46 -7.85 2.30
N ILE A 115 9.73 -7.00 3.03
CA ILE A 115 9.85 -5.53 2.99
C ILE A 115 10.94 -5.06 3.97
N SER A 116 11.82 -4.15 3.55
CA SER A 116 12.80 -3.52 4.44
C SER A 116 12.21 -2.32 5.20
N ASP A 117 12.92 -1.87 6.25
CA ASP A 117 12.51 -0.67 6.98
C ASP A 117 12.57 0.57 6.06
N ASP A 118 13.59 0.70 5.19
CA ASP A 118 13.68 1.78 4.19
C ASP A 118 12.47 1.81 3.23
N GLU A 119 11.97 0.65 2.83
CA GLU A 119 10.79 0.52 1.96
C GLU A 119 9.51 0.94 2.68
N LEU A 120 9.41 0.63 3.98
CA LEU A 120 8.31 1.08 4.82
C LEU A 120 8.35 2.60 5.01
N ASP A 121 9.52 3.16 5.31
CA ASP A 121 9.71 4.60 5.51
C ASP A 121 9.41 5.38 4.23
N ALA A 122 9.84 4.85 3.07
CA ALA A 122 9.48 5.43 1.77
C ALA A 122 7.96 5.41 1.55
N ALA A 123 7.26 4.34 1.92
CA ALA A 123 5.81 4.26 1.79
C ALA A 123 5.07 5.29 2.66
N ILE A 124 5.53 5.46 3.91
CA ILE A 124 4.97 6.45 4.84
C ILE A 124 5.22 7.85 4.30
N PHE A 125 6.45 8.16 3.92
CA PHE A 125 6.82 9.48 3.39
C PHE A 125 6.01 9.82 2.14
N VAL A 126 6.02 8.94 1.13
CA VAL A 126 5.33 9.16 -0.15
C VAL A 126 3.84 9.37 0.06
N THR A 127 3.18 8.59 0.92
CA THR A 127 1.75 8.81 1.22
C THR A 127 1.51 10.10 2.01
N THR A 128 2.40 10.45 2.93
CA THR A 128 2.23 11.61 3.80
C THR A 128 2.28 12.91 3.01
N VAL A 129 3.22 13.02 2.07
CA VAL A 129 3.49 14.26 1.33
C VAL A 129 2.67 14.41 0.05
N ASN A 130 1.95 13.38 -0.40
CA ASN A 130 1.16 13.42 -1.64
C ASN A 130 -0.34 13.23 -1.35
N THR A 131 -1.13 14.31 -1.48
CA THR A 131 -2.58 14.28 -1.25
C THR A 131 -3.32 13.39 -2.25
N SER A 132 -2.86 13.31 -3.51
CA SER A 132 -3.41 12.39 -4.52
C SER A 132 -3.40 10.93 -4.07
N ILE A 133 -2.34 10.49 -3.37
CA ILE A 133 -2.27 9.13 -2.84
C ILE A 133 -3.29 8.95 -1.70
N LYS A 134 -3.43 9.94 -0.82
CA LYS A 134 -4.41 9.90 0.27
C LYS A 134 -5.84 9.87 -0.27
N HIS A 135 -6.17 10.66 -1.30
CA HIS A 135 -7.47 10.60 -1.97
C HIS A 135 -7.73 9.21 -2.54
N TYR A 136 -6.78 8.64 -3.28
CA TYR A 136 -6.90 7.27 -3.81
C TYR A 136 -7.15 6.24 -2.70
N LEU A 137 -6.40 6.34 -1.59
CA LEU A 137 -6.52 5.45 -0.44
C LEU A 137 -7.89 5.61 0.26
N ASN A 138 -8.38 6.83 0.41
CA ASN A 138 -9.70 7.11 0.98
C ASN A 138 -10.82 6.57 0.10
N GLN A 139 -10.76 6.84 -1.21
CA GLN A 139 -11.78 6.42 -2.18
C GLN A 139 -11.82 4.89 -2.36
N SER A 140 -10.65 4.26 -2.52
CA SER A 140 -10.57 2.84 -2.87
C SER A 140 -10.58 1.91 -1.66
N TYR A 141 -10.20 2.38 -0.46
CA TYR A 141 -10.02 1.54 0.73
C TYR A 141 -10.76 2.02 1.98
N ASN A 142 -11.45 3.18 1.90
CA ASN A 142 -12.24 3.78 2.98
C ASN A 142 -11.42 4.02 4.27
N LEU A 143 -10.26 4.68 4.12
CA LEU A 143 -9.30 4.88 5.20
C LEU A 143 -9.44 6.20 5.96
N ASN A 144 -10.26 7.15 5.49
CA ASN A 144 -10.49 8.46 6.14
C ASN A 144 -9.20 9.18 6.56
N LEU A 145 -8.14 9.05 5.77
CA LEU A 145 -6.86 9.72 5.98
C LEU A 145 -7.07 11.24 5.91
N TYR A 146 -6.39 11.95 6.81
CA TYR A 146 -6.43 13.40 6.87
C TYR A 146 -5.76 14.04 5.63
N ILE A 147 -6.51 14.91 4.96
CA ILE A 147 -6.08 15.68 3.80
C ILE A 147 -6.28 17.17 4.16
N PRO A 148 -5.19 17.96 4.28
CA PRO A 148 -5.28 19.36 4.71
C PRO A 148 -6.16 20.22 3.80
N GLU A 149 -6.19 19.92 2.51
CA GLU A 149 -6.92 20.65 1.47
C GLU A 149 -8.44 20.42 1.54
N ASP A 150 -8.89 19.33 2.15
CA ASP A 150 -10.32 18.99 2.29
C ASP A 150 -10.99 19.74 3.45
N ILE A 151 -10.22 20.47 4.24
CA ILE A 151 -10.74 21.32 5.31
C ILE A 151 -11.13 22.64 4.67
N SER A 152 -12.38 22.75 4.24
CA SER A 152 -12.97 24.08 4.03
C SER A 152 -12.93 24.82 5.37
N GLU A 153 -12.36 26.03 5.37
CA GLU A 153 -12.56 26.98 6.46
C GLU A 153 -14.08 27.22 6.61
N GLU A 154 -14.71 26.54 7.57
CA GLU A 154 -16.03 26.93 8.10
C GLU A 154 -15.91 28.18 8.97
#